data_AF-A6HXK5-F1
#
_entry.id   AF-A6HXK5-F1
#
_cell.length_a   1.000
_cell.length_b   1.000
_cell.length_c   1.000
_cell.angle_alpha   90.00
_cell.angle_beta   90.00
_cell.angle_gamma   90.00
#
_symmetry.space_group_name_H-M   'P 1'
#
loop_
_entity.id
_entity.type
_entity.pdbx_description
1 polymer ?
#
loop_
_entity_poly.entity_id
_entity_poly.type
_entity_poly.pdbx_seq_one_letter_code
_entity_poly.pdbx_strand_id
1 'polypeptide(L)'
;MATESSPLTTHVLDTASGLPAQGLCLRLCRLEAPSQQWMELRTSYTNLDGRCPGLLTQSQMKPGTYKLSFDTERYWKERGQESFYPYVEVSAMGA
;
A
#
# COMPACT_ATOMS: atom_id res chain seq x y z
N MET A 1 -14.35 -5.88 20.49
CA MET A 1 -14.63 -6.25 19.09
C MET A 1 -13.33 -6.78 18.52
N ALA A 2 -13.27 -8.04 18.08
CA ALA A 2 -12.05 -8.57 17.48
C ALA A 2 -11.77 -7.79 16.20
N THR A 3 -10.65 -7.08 16.14
CA THR A 3 -10.14 -6.52 14.89
C THR A 3 -9.83 -7.70 13.98
N GLU A 4 -10.70 -7.97 13.00
CA GLU A 4 -10.38 -8.98 11.98
C GLU A 4 -9.04 -8.63 11.35
N SER A 5 -8.08 -9.54 11.45
CA SER A 5 -6.75 -9.36 10.89
C SER A 5 -6.84 -9.33 9.37
N SER A 6 -6.36 -8.25 8.75
CA SER A 6 -6.31 -8.16 7.29
C SER A 6 -5.38 -9.25 6.74
N PRO A 7 -5.79 -10.03 5.71
CA PRO A 7 -4.93 -11.01 5.07
C PRO A 7 -3.79 -10.37 4.27
N LEU A 8 -3.84 -9.05 4.03
CA LEU A 8 -2.78 -8.28 3.39
C LEU A 8 -2.31 -7.17 4.33
N THR A 9 -1.03 -7.19 4.65
CA THR A 9 -0.39 -6.17 5.50
C THR A 9 0.78 -5.52 4.78
N THR A 10 1.11 -4.29 5.18
CA THR A 10 2.33 -3.60 4.74
C THR A 10 2.99 -2.92 5.93
N HIS A 11 4.30 -2.70 5.82
CA HIS A 11 5.09 -1.91 6.75
C HIS A 11 6.15 -1.16 5.95
N VAL A 12 6.14 0.15 6.04
CA VAL A 12 6.99 1.05 5.27
C VAL A 12 7.95 1.75 6.22
N LEU A 13 9.24 1.61 5.93
CA LEU A 13 10.33 2.22 6.70
C LEU A 13 11.03 3.27 5.85
N ASP A 14 11.26 4.43 6.45
CA ASP A 14 12.16 5.45 5.94
C ASP A 14 13.57 5.14 6.43
N THR A 15 14.38 4.53 5.56
CA THR A 15 15.73 4.08 5.92
C THR A 15 16.74 5.23 6.01
N ALA A 16 16.43 6.42 5.49
CA ALA A 16 17.32 7.58 5.60
C ALA A 16 17.29 8.17 7.01
N SER A 17 16.11 8.20 7.64
CA SER A 17 15.94 8.63 9.03
C SER A 17 15.98 7.48 10.04
N GLY A 18 15.82 6.23 9.58
CA GLY A 18 15.72 5.05 10.44
C GLY A 18 14.37 4.94 11.17
N LEU A 19 13.34 5.63 10.69
CA LEU A 19 12.02 5.72 11.32
C LEU A 19 10.94 5.09 10.42
N PRO A 20 9.76 4.75 10.97
CA PRO A 20 8.62 4.37 10.14
C PRO A 20 8.19 5.52 9.23
N ALA A 21 7.86 5.20 7.98
CA ALA A 21 7.43 6.20 7.01
C ALA A 21 5.97 6.59 7.26
N GLN A 22 5.73 7.47 8.23
CA GLN A 22 4.38 7.94 8.59
C GLN A 22 3.78 8.84 7.51
N GLY A 23 2.49 8.64 7.22
CA GLY A 23 1.70 9.50 6.34
C GLY A 23 1.95 9.25 4.84
N LEU A 24 2.66 8.18 4.49
CA LEU A 24 2.87 7.79 3.10
C LEU A 24 1.56 7.26 2.52
N CYS A 25 1.13 7.86 1.40
CA CYS A 25 -0.06 7.44 0.67
C CYS A 25 0.22 6.15 -0.12
N LEU A 26 -0.71 5.20 -0.07
CA LEU A 26 -0.67 4.00 -0.89
C LEU A 26 -2.03 3.61 -1.43
N ARG A 27 -2.03 2.94 -2.59
CA ARG A 27 -3.21 2.41 -3.27
C ARG A 27 -3.10 0.91 -3.42
N LEU A 28 -4.15 0.19 -3.03
CA LEU A 28 -4.32 -1.24 -3.28
C LEU A 28 -5.24 -1.42 -4.47
N CYS A 29 -4.76 -2.13 -5.49
CA CYS A 29 -5.55 -2.54 -6.65
C CYS A 29 -5.55 -4.07 -6.80
N ARG A 30 -6.57 -4.60 -7.46
CA ARG A 30 -6.62 -5.99 -7.96
C ARG A 30 -6.76 -5.97 -9.48
N LEU A 31 -6.09 -6.90 -10.14
CA LEU A 31 -6.23 -7.12 -11.57
C LEU A 31 -7.51 -7.92 -11.84
N GLU A 32 -8.46 -7.33 -12.55
CA GLU A 32 -9.72 -7.99 -12.90
C GLU A 32 -9.56 -8.85 -14.15
N ALA A 33 -10.22 -10.02 -14.16
CA ALA A 33 -10.31 -10.90 -15.31
C ALA A 33 -11.75 -10.91 -15.87
N PRO A 34 -11.94 -10.96 -17.20
CA PRO A 34 -10.93 -11.14 -18.25
C PRO A 34 -10.31 -9.83 -18.77
N SER A 35 -10.77 -8.66 -18.28
CA SER A 35 -10.39 -7.35 -18.84
C SER A 35 -8.92 -6.97 -18.67
N GLN A 36 -8.19 -7.62 -17.75
CA GLN A 36 -6.81 -7.29 -17.37
C GLN A 36 -6.66 -5.82 -16.93
N GLN A 37 -7.72 -5.25 -16.35
CA GLN A 37 -7.72 -3.89 -15.84
C GLN A 37 -7.49 -3.88 -14.33
N TRP A 38 -6.69 -2.92 -13.86
CA TRP A 38 -6.50 -2.68 -12.43
C TRP A 38 -7.73 -1.97 -11.85
N MET A 39 -8.43 -2.64 -10.93
CA MET A 39 -9.49 -2.06 -10.12
C MET A 39 -8.91 -1.61 -8.78
N GLU A 40 -9.04 -0.33 -8.45
CA GLU A 40 -8.69 0.17 -7.12
C GLU A 40 -9.67 -0.40 -6.09
N LEU A 41 -9.12 -0.99 -5.03
CA LEU A 41 -9.88 -1.52 -3.90
C LEU A 41 -9.86 -0.55 -2.72
N ARG A 42 -8.74 0.13 -2.50
CA ARG A 42 -8.54 1.03 -1.36
C ARG A 42 -7.40 2.01 -1.59
N THR A 43 -7.61 3.26 -1.19
CA THR A 43 -6.54 4.22 -0.90
C THR A 43 -6.35 4.35 0.62
N SER A 44 -5.11 4.37 1.10
CA SER A 44 -4.78 4.46 2.53
C SER A 44 -3.51 5.25 2.79
N TYR A 45 -3.24 5.54 4.06
CA TYR A 45 -2.04 6.24 4.53
C TYR A 45 -1.42 5.44 5.67
N THR A 46 -0.09 5.37 5.71
CA THR A 46 0.63 4.71 6.79
C THR A 46 0.48 5.47 8.11
N ASN A 47 0.27 4.74 9.20
CA ASN A 47 0.14 5.29 10.54
C ASN A 47 1.52 5.65 11.16
N LEU A 48 1.54 5.99 12.45
CA LEU A 48 2.76 6.33 13.22
C LEU A 48 3.81 5.20 13.22
N ASP A 49 3.39 3.95 13.02
CA ASP A 49 4.26 2.77 12.94
C ASP A 49 4.53 2.37 11.47
N GLY A 50 4.27 3.24 10.49
CA GLY A 50 4.53 2.95 9.08
C GLY A 50 3.63 1.85 8.48
N ARG A 51 2.52 1.49 9.13
CA ARG A 51 1.61 0.40 8.73
C ARG A 51 0.26 0.91 8.27
N CYS A 52 -0.45 0.08 7.50
CA CYS A 52 -1.86 0.29 7.16
C CYS A 52 -2.67 -0.93 7.62
N PRO A 53 -3.31 -0.89 8.81
CA PRO A 53 -4.20 -1.97 9.23
C PRO A 53 -5.48 -1.99 8.38
N GLY A 54 -6.04 -3.17 8.14
CA GLY A 54 -7.33 -3.32 7.46
C GLY A 54 -7.32 -2.97 5.97
N LEU A 55 -6.19 -3.19 5.27
CA LEU A 55 -6.08 -2.90 3.83
C LEU A 55 -7.10 -3.68 2.99
N LEU A 56 -7.37 -4.91 3.39
CA LEU A 56 -8.30 -5.82 2.74
C LEU A 56 -9.06 -6.61 3.80
N THR A 57 -10.36 -6.84 3.64
CA THR A 57 -11.09 -7.77 4.51
C THR A 57 -10.95 -9.21 3.99
N GLN A 58 -11.17 -10.19 4.86
CA GLN A 58 -11.17 -11.60 4.45
C GLN A 58 -12.18 -11.88 3.32
N SER A 59 -13.34 -11.22 3.36
CA SER A 59 -14.39 -11.33 2.33
C SER A 59 -14.05 -10.66 0.99
N GLN A 60 -13.12 -9.70 0.98
CA GLN A 60 -12.64 -9.03 -0.24
C GLN A 60 -11.47 -9.75 -0.89
N MET A 61 -10.77 -10.61 -0.12
CA MET A 61 -9.69 -11.44 -0.63
C MET A 61 -10.24 -12.45 -1.64
N LYS A 62 -9.66 -12.43 -2.84
CA LYS A 62 -9.95 -13.37 -3.91
C LYS A 62 -8.63 -13.79 -4.53
N PRO A 63 -8.49 -15.04 -5.01
CA PRO A 63 -7.34 -15.44 -5.80
C PRO A 63 -7.16 -14.48 -6.99
N GLY A 64 -5.93 -13.99 -7.19
CA GLY A 64 -5.63 -13.08 -8.29
C GLY A 64 -4.41 -12.20 -8.04
N THR A 65 -4.09 -11.32 -8.98
CA THR A 65 -2.95 -10.41 -8.84
C THR A 65 -3.37 -9.13 -8.16
N TYR A 66 -2.65 -8.75 -7.12
CA TYR A 66 -2.81 -7.48 -6.41
C TYR A 66 -1.60 -6.58 -6.66
N LYS A 67 -1.82 -5.28 -6.52
CA LYS A 67 -0.79 -4.25 -6.63
C LYS A 67 -0.92 -3.23 -5.52
N LEU A 68 0.19 -2.93 -4.87
CA LEU A 68 0.34 -1.80 -3.96
C LEU A 68 1.18 -0.73 -4.65
N SER A 69 0.65 0.48 -4.81
CA SER A 69 1.36 1.64 -5.35
C SER A 69 1.59 2.66 -4.24
N PHE A 70 2.85 2.95 -3.94
CA PHE A 70 3.31 3.84 -2.87
C PHE A 70 3.74 5.19 -3.47
N ASP A 71 3.15 6.29 -3.01
CA ASP A 71 3.41 7.65 -3.50
C ASP A 71 4.67 8.25 -2.83
N THR A 72 5.84 7.80 -3.32
CA THR A 72 7.14 8.18 -2.76
C THR A 72 7.52 9.63 -3.07
N GLU A 73 7.16 10.15 -4.24
CA GLU A 73 7.41 11.57 -4.56
C GLU A 73 6.71 12.49 -3.59
N ARG A 74 5.41 12.29 -3.38
CA ARG A 74 4.67 13.12 -2.43
C ARG A 74 5.25 13.02 -1.02
N TYR A 75 5.55 11.80 -0.57
CA TYR A 75 6.11 11.55 0.77
C TYR A 75 7.40 12.35 1.02
N TRP A 76 8.32 12.35 0.06
CA TRP A 76 9.59 13.07 0.16
C TRP A 76 9.43 14.57 -0.04
N LYS A 77 8.57 14.99 -0.97
CA LYS A 77 8.28 16.41 -1.23
C LYS A 77 7.73 17.12 0.00
N GLU A 78 6.82 16.47 0.74
CA GLU A 78 6.29 17.00 2.02
C GLU A 78 7.39 17.14 3.09
N ARG A 79 8.53 16.49 2.92
CA ARG A 79 9.72 16.55 3.79
C ARG A 79 10.85 17.42 3.22
N GLY A 80 10.58 18.15 2.14
CA GLY A 80 11.57 19.03 1.50
C GLY A 80 12.71 18.27 0.80
N GLN A 81 12.49 17.01 0.41
CA GLN A 81 13.45 16.20 -0.33
C GLN A 81 12.89 15.82 -1.71
N GLU A 82 13.79 15.62 -2.67
CA GLU A 82 13.43 15.07 -3.97
C GLU A 82 13.41 13.53 -3.91
N SER A 83 12.45 12.92 -4.60
CA SER A 83 12.42 11.48 -4.78
C SER A 83 12.92 11.16 -6.19
N PHE A 84 13.86 10.23 -6.30
CA PHE A 84 14.23 9.67 -7.60
C PHE A 84 13.07 8.85 -8.21
N TYR A 85 12.27 8.20 -7.36
CA TYR A 85 11.12 7.41 -7.79
C TYR A 85 9.83 8.23 -7.64
N PRO A 86 9.06 8.49 -8.71
CA PRO A 86 7.79 9.20 -8.60
C PRO A 86 6.80 8.44 -7.71
N TYR A 87 6.79 7.12 -7.85
CA TYR A 87 6.08 6.16 -7.02
C TYR A 87 6.77 4.80 -7.12
N VAL A 88 6.45 3.89 -6.22
CA VAL A 88 6.91 2.49 -6.26
C VAL A 88 5.70 1.57 -6.32
N GLU A 89 5.71 0.60 -7.23
CA GLU A 89 4.66 -0.41 -7.31
C GLU A 89 5.20 -1.81 -6.96
N VAL A 90 4.46 -2.54 -6.14
CA VAL A 90 4.74 -3.94 -5.81
C VAL A 90 3.52 -4.77 -6.22
N SER A 91 3.71 -5.71 -7.14
CA SER A 91 2.66 -6.61 -7.59
C SER A 91 2.93 -8.04 -7.12
N ALA A 92 1.91 -8.73 -6.62
CA ALA A 92 2.00 -10.08 -6.12
C ALA A 92 0.71 -10.87 -6.36
N MET A 93 0.81 -12.19 -6.43
CA MET A 93 -0.37 -13.06 -6.45
C MET A 93 -0.90 -13.24 -5.03
N GLY A 94 -2.17 -12.89 -4.83
CA GLY A 94 -2.96 -13.24 -3.67
C GLY A 94 -3.66 -14.58 -3.88
N ALA A 95 -3.68 -15.39 -2.82
CA ALA A 95 -4.38 -16.68 -2.76
C ALA A 95 -5.81 -16.52 -2.23
#